data_AF-A0A2T7EEQ9-F1
#
_entry.id   AF-A0A2T7EEQ9-F1
#
_cell.length_a   1.000
_cell.length_b   1.000
_cell.length_c   1.000
_cell.angle_alpha   90.00
_cell.angle_beta   90.00
_cell.angle_gamma   90.00
#
_symmetry.space_group_name_H-M   'P 1'
#
loop_
_entity.id
_entity.type
_entity.pdbx_description
1 polymer ?
#
loop_
_entity_poly.entity_id
_entity_poly.type
_entity_poly.pdbx_seq_one_letter_code
_entity_poly.pdbx_strand_id
1 'polypeptide(L)' 'MVNAIKGLFISCDVPMAQFIVNLNASMPASERFIVHMLDPTQMFVHPHVAEMIRSKIAEFRDQNSYEKPQ' A
#
# COMPACT_ATOMS: atom_id res chain seq x y z
N MET A 1 11.16 -22.41 15.27
CA MET A 1 12.03 -21.28 14.88
C MET A 1 11.14 -20.12 14.45
N VAL A 2 11.38 -18.91 14.94
CA VAL A 2 10.59 -17.70 14.61
C VAL A 2 11.43 -16.83 13.68
N ASN A 3 10.86 -16.40 12.55
CA ASN A 3 11.49 -15.46 11.64
C ASN A 3 10.96 -14.05 11.94
N ALA A 4 11.81 -13.19 12.50
CA ALA A 4 11.46 -11.81 12.81
C ALA A 4 11.92 -10.89 11.68
N ILE A 5 10.96 -10.26 11.00
CA ILE A 5 11.22 -9.33 9.89
C ILE A 5 10.83 -7.92 10.34
N LYS A 6 11.73 -6.95 10.15
CA LYS A 6 11.42 -5.52 10.33
C LYS A 6 10.68 -5.02 9.09
N GLY A 7 9.56 -4.36 9.28
CA GLY A 7 8.71 -3.87 8.19
C GLY A 7 7.76 -2.79 8.66
N LEU A 8 6.92 -2.34 7.72
CA LEU A 8 5.91 -1.34 7.95
C LEU A 8 4.55 -2.02 8.08
N PHE A 9 3.86 -1.74 9.17
CA PHE A 9 2.46 -2.11 9.35
C PHE A 9 1.57 -1.01 8.77
N ILE A 10 0.67 -1.39 7.87
CA ILE A 10 -0.30 -0.48 7.25
C ILE A 10 -1.70 -0.94 7.65
N SER A 11 -2.50 0.00 8.13
CA SER A 11 -3.92 -0.18 8.40
C SER A 11 -4.70 0.88 7.62
N CYS A 12 -5.64 0.45 6.78
CA CYS A 12 -6.51 1.32 5.99
C CYS A 12 -7.86 0.64 5.73
N ASP A 13 -8.81 1.37 5.16
CA ASP A 13 -10.06 0.79 4.68
C ASP A 13 -9.84 -0.18 3.50
N VAL A 14 -10.82 -1.04 3.25
CA VAL A 14 -10.74 -2.10 2.24
C VAL A 14 -10.43 -1.57 0.84
N PRO A 15 -11.04 -0.47 0.35
CA PRO A 15 -10.71 0.06 -0.98
C PRO A 15 -9.25 0.50 -1.11
N MET A 16 -8.70 1.17 -0.10
CA MET A 16 -7.28 1.56 -0.11
C MET A 16 -6.36 0.34 -0.04
N ALA A 17 -6.72 -0.68 0.74
CA ALA A 17 -5.95 -1.92 0.80
C ALA A 17 -5.91 -2.62 -0.57
N GLN A 18 -7.04 -2.69 -1.27
CA GLN A 18 -7.12 -3.24 -2.63
C GLN A 18 -6.29 -2.43 -3.63
N PHE A 19 -6.28 -1.10 -3.52
CA PHE A 19 -5.40 -0.26 -4.33
C PHE A 19 -3.92 -0.61 -4.11
N ILE A 20 -3.48 -0.76 -2.86
CA ILE A 20 -2.09 -1.13 -2.53
C ILE A 20 -1.76 -2.54 -3.04
N VAL A 21 -2.68 -3.50 -2.92
CA VAL A 21 -2.51 -4.86 -3.45
C VAL A 21 -2.35 -4.84 -4.97
N ASN A 22 -3.15 -4.05 -5.68
CA ASN A 22 -3.04 -3.89 -7.12
C ASN A 22 -1.72 -3.21 -7.52
N LEU A 23 -1.31 -2.18 -6.78
CA LEU A 23 -0.01 -1.52 -6.96
C LEU A 23 1.16 -2.49 -6.76
N ASN A 24 1.07 -3.38 -5.77
CA ASN A 24 2.07 -4.43 -5.57
C ASN A 24 2.05 -5.45 -6.71
N ALA A 25 0.88 -5.83 -7.22
CA ALA A 25 0.74 -6.79 -8.30
C ALA A 25 1.27 -6.27 -9.65
N SER A 26 1.24 -4.95 -9.88
CA SER A 26 1.77 -4.33 -11.09
C SER A 26 3.30 -4.21 -11.13
N MET A 27 3.98 -4.41 -10.00
CA MET A 27 5.45 -4.40 -9.93
C MET A 27 6.06 -5.71 -10.44
N PRO A 28 7.30 -5.67 -10.97
CA PRO A 28 8.10 -6.87 -11.19
C PRO A 28 8.19 -7.75 -9.93
N ALA A 29 8.33 -9.07 -10.09
CA ALA A 29 8.36 -9.99 -8.96
C ALA A 29 9.45 -9.67 -7.92
N SER A 30 10.59 -9.11 -8.37
CA SER A 30 11.70 -8.66 -7.52
C SER A 30 11.41 -7.40 -6.71
N GLU A 31 10.38 -6.64 -7.09
CA GLU A 31 10.03 -5.33 -6.52
C GLU A 31 8.70 -5.36 -5.75
N ARG A 32 8.06 -6.54 -5.68
CA ARG A 32 6.89 -6.74 -4.82
C ARG A 32 7.27 -6.48 -3.38
N PHE A 33 6.45 -5.69 -2.71
CA PHE A 33 6.75 -5.11 -1.41
C PHE A 33 5.83 -5.59 -0.29
N ILE A 34 4.71 -6.24 -0.61
CA ILE A 34 3.84 -6.87 0.40
C ILE A 34 4.50 -8.16 0.88
N VAL A 35 4.80 -8.21 2.17
CA VAL A 35 5.35 -9.41 2.83
C VAL A 35 4.20 -10.32 3.24
N HIS A 36 3.19 -9.78 3.94
CA HIS A 36 2.01 -10.53 4.36
C HIS A 36 0.76 -9.65 4.40
N MET A 37 -0.37 -10.22 3.96
CA MET A 37 -1.70 -9.72 4.32
C MET A 37 -2.07 -10.31 5.68
N LEU A 38 -2.47 -9.48 6.63
CA LEU A 38 -2.90 -9.92 7.96
C LEU A 38 -4.42 -10.13 7.96
N ASP A 39 -5.14 -9.22 7.31
CA ASP A 39 -6.57 -9.29 7.05
C ASP A 39 -6.89 -8.35 5.84
N PRO A 40 -8.18 -8.13 5.45
CA PRO A 40 -8.52 -7.25 4.33
C PRO A 40 -8.19 -5.76 4.50
N THR A 41 -7.88 -5.28 5.71
CA THR A 41 -7.60 -3.87 6.05
C THR A 41 -6.18 -3.65 6.56
N GLN A 42 -5.45 -4.73 6.86
CA GLN A 42 -4.15 -4.71 7.48
C GLN A 42 -3.13 -5.53 6.69
N MET A 43 -1.97 -4.95 6.47
CA MET A 43 -0.86 -5.59 5.75
C MET A 43 0.49 -5.21 6.32
N PHE A 44 1.46 -6.09 6.10
CA PHE A 44 2.85 -5.89 6.47
C PHE A 44 3.70 -5.81 5.19
N VAL A 45 4.44 -4.71 5.04
CA VAL A 45 5.20 -4.40 3.83
C VAL A 45 6.67 -4.09 4.15
N HIS A 46 7.52 -4.12 3.12
CA HIS A 46 8.90 -3.69 3.26
C HIS A 46 9.01 -2.19 3.61
N PRO A 47 9.97 -1.78 4.45
CA PRO A 47 10.02 -0.40 4.94
C PRO A 47 10.44 0.63 3.88
N HIS A 48 11.18 0.23 2.85
CA HIS A 48 11.70 1.13 1.81
C HIS A 48 10.62 1.67 0.85
N VAL A 49 9.42 1.07 0.82
CA VAL A 49 8.33 1.51 -0.05
C VAL A 49 7.39 2.54 0.59
N ALA A 50 7.65 2.96 1.83
CA ALA A 50 6.76 3.84 2.58
C ALA A 50 6.45 5.15 1.83
N GLU A 51 7.47 5.79 1.26
CA GLU A 51 7.31 7.05 0.51
C GLU A 51 6.56 6.83 -0.81
N MET A 52 6.89 5.75 -1.53
CA MET A 52 6.21 5.39 -2.78
C MET A 52 4.72 5.16 -2.56
N ILE A 53 4.35 4.38 -1.53
CA ILE A 53 2.95 4.13 -1.18
C ILE A 53 2.22 5.45 -0.84
N ARG A 54 2.85 6.32 -0.03
CA ARG A 54 2.27 7.64 0.31
C ARG A 54 2.04 8.51 -0.91
N SER A 55 3.01 8.58 -1.83
CA SER A 55 2.87 9.34 -3.08
C SER A 55 1.73 8.80 -3.94
N LYS A 56 1.69 7.48 -4.14
CA LYS A 56 0.66 6.84 -4.98
C LYS A 56 -0.74 6.97 -4.41
N ILE A 57 -0.89 6.92 -3.09
CA ILE A 57 -2.19 7.17 -2.43
C ILE A 57 -2.61 8.63 -2.58
N ALA A 58 -1.69 9.59 -2.44
CA ALA A 58 -2.00 11.00 -2.65
C ALA A 58 -2.46 11.26 -4.10
N GLU A 59 -1.69 10.79 -5.08
CA GLU A 59 -2.05 10.86 -6.51
C GLU A 59 -3.42 10.23 -6.77
N PHE A 60 -3.67 9.04 -6.22
CA PHE A 60 -4.95 8.35 -6.37
C PHE A 60 -6.10 9.15 -5.78
N ARG A 61 -5.94 9.70 -4.57
CA ARG A 61 -6.96 10.52 -3.92
C ARG A 61 -7.25 11.77 -4.73
N ASP A 62 -6.22 12.46 -5.22
CA ASP A 62 -6.38 13.72 -5.95
C ASP A 62 -7.08 13.48 -7.30
N GLN A 63 -6.81 12.36 -7.98
CA GLN A 63 -7.51 11.97 -9.21
C GLN A 63 -8.99 11.60 -8.99
N ASN A 64 -9.34 11.13 -7.79
CA ASN A 64 -10.71 10.72 -7.44
C ASN A 64 -11.46 11.78 -6.62
N SER A 65 -10.84 12.93 -6.37
CA SER A 65 -11.46 14.04 -5.65
C SER A 65 -11.96 15.08 -6.65
N TYR A 66 -13.25 15.41 -6.56
CA TYR A 66 -13.82 16.54 -7.28
C TYR A 66 -13.71 17.80 -6.41
N GLU A 67 -12.97 18.79 -6.89
CA GLU A 67 -12.99 20.13 -6.31
C GLU A 67 -13.96 21.00 -7.11
N LYS A 68 -14.92 21.61 -6.41
CA LYS A 68 -15.88 22.53 -7.04
C LYS A 68 -15.10 23.75 -7.57
N PRO A 69 -15.20 24.08 -8.87
CA PRO A 69 -14.66 25.33 -9.40
C PRO A 69 -15.27 26.52 -8.65
N GLN A 70 -14.43 27.47 -8.24
CA GLN A 70 -14.87 28.72 -7.60
C GLN A 70 -15.74 29.57 -8.53
#